data_AF-A0A239B383-F1
#
_entry.id   AF-A0A239B383-F1
#
_cell.length_a   1.000
_cell.length_b   1.000
_cell.length_c   1.000
_cell.angle_alpha   90.00
_cell.angle_beta   90.00
_cell.angle_gamma   90.00
#
_symmetry.space_group_name_H-M   'P 1'
#
loop_
_entity.id
_entity.type
_entity.pdbx_description
1 polymer ?
#
loop_
_entity_poly.entity_id
_entity_poly.type
_entity_poly.pdbx_seq_one_letter_code
_entity_poly.pdbx_strand_id
1 'polypeptide(L)'
;MKKIVPDPPLAPTCARPFGTCPTHPPLFSVNPGIDPHSTLIHISMFLRCAYESTQLSLTPEPGTSSFPWLTMHAVEAAKGLVDALIDGYESRDWQQPTA
;
A
#
# COMPACT_ATOMS: atom_id res chain seq x y z
N MET A 1 -2.04 -27.30 30.94
CA MET A 1 -1.71 -25.90 30.57
C MET A 1 -1.80 -25.79 29.05
N LYS A 2 -2.80 -25.08 28.50
CA LYS A 2 -2.78 -24.78 27.06
C LYS A 2 -1.67 -23.75 26.87
N LYS A 3 -0.59 -24.12 26.19
CA LYS A 3 0.36 -23.11 25.70
C LYS A 3 -0.47 -22.11 24.91
N ILE A 4 -0.40 -20.83 25.29
CA ILE A 4 -0.83 -19.74 24.44
C ILE A 4 0.05 -19.86 23.20
N VAL A 5 -0.55 -20.30 22.10
CA VAL A 5 0.13 -20.35 20.81
C VAL A 5 0.30 -18.88 20.41
N PRO A 6 1.54 -18.40 20.19
CA PRO A 6 1.74 -17.06 19.64
C PRO A 6 1.01 -16.95 18.31
N ASP A 7 0.34 -15.82 18.09
CA ASP A 7 -0.33 -15.58 16.81
C ASP A 7 0.66 -15.76 15.66
N PRO A 8 0.23 -16.37 14.54
CA PRO A 8 1.08 -16.49 13.36
C PRO A 8 1.62 -15.10 12.96
N PRO A 9 2.91 -14.99 12.59
CA PRO A 9 3.46 -13.71 12.14
C PRO A 9 2.67 -13.22 10.93
N LEU A 10 2.46 -11.91 10.76
CA LEU A 10 1.78 -11.39 9.57
C LEU A 10 2.56 -11.70 8.28
N ALA A 11 1.87 -11.85 7.17
CA ALA A 11 2.49 -12.17 5.87
C ALA A 11 3.22 -10.97 5.29
N PRO A 12 4.47 -11.14 4.80
CA PRO A 12 5.17 -10.05 4.15
C PRO A 12 4.48 -9.68 2.84
N THR A 13 4.80 -8.50 2.32
CA THR A 13 4.32 -8.03 1.02
C THR A 13 4.64 -9.01 -0.12
N CYS A 14 3.77 -9.04 -1.13
CA CYS A 14 4.00 -9.67 -2.42
C CYS A 14 4.41 -8.64 -3.49
N ALA A 15 4.96 -9.15 -4.61
CA ALA A 15 5.22 -8.31 -5.76
C ALA A 15 3.89 -7.84 -6.36
N ARG A 16 3.63 -6.54 -6.28
CA ARG A 16 2.36 -5.94 -6.72
C ARG A 16 2.60 -4.72 -7.59
N PRO A 17 2.32 -4.78 -8.91
CA PRO A 17 2.40 -3.60 -9.77
C PRO A 17 1.34 -2.55 -9.39
N PHE A 18 1.68 -1.27 -9.51
CA PHE A 18 0.78 -0.14 -9.29
C PHE A 18 1.11 1.05 -10.21
N GLY A 19 0.26 2.09 -10.22
CA GLY A 19 0.40 3.25 -11.11
C GLY A 19 0.11 2.88 -12.57
N THR A 20 -1.08 2.35 -12.82
CA THR A 20 -1.45 1.83 -14.15
C THR A 20 -1.55 2.97 -15.17
N CYS A 21 -0.99 2.75 -16.36
CA CYS A 21 -1.10 3.64 -17.50
C CYS A 21 -1.85 2.92 -18.62
N PRO A 22 -2.82 3.54 -19.31
CA PRO A 22 -3.55 2.87 -20.39
C PRO A 22 -2.66 2.47 -21.58
N THR A 23 -1.53 3.14 -21.75
CA THR A 23 -0.67 2.99 -22.94
C THR A 23 0.66 2.30 -22.65
N HIS A 24 0.98 1.99 -21.39
CA HIS A 24 2.27 1.42 -20.99
C HIS A 24 2.10 0.33 -19.92
N PRO A 25 2.97 -0.70 -19.90
CA PRO A 25 3.04 -1.62 -18.77
C PRO A 25 3.28 -0.89 -17.44
N PRO A 26 2.91 -1.48 -16.28
CA PRO A 26 3.20 -0.89 -14.99
C PRO A 26 4.70 -0.62 -14.81
N LEU A 27 5.04 0.62 -14.46
CA LEU A 27 6.43 1.04 -14.25
C LEU A 27 6.89 0.80 -12.80
N PHE A 28 5.95 0.70 -11.87
CA PHE A 28 6.23 0.55 -10.45
C PHE A 28 5.63 -0.75 -9.92
N SER A 29 6.32 -1.35 -8.96
CA SER A 29 5.85 -2.50 -8.21
C SER A 29 6.31 -2.37 -6.77
N VAL A 30 5.49 -2.85 -5.84
CA VAL A 30 5.94 -3.13 -4.48
C VAL A 30 6.93 -4.30 -4.54
N ASN A 31 8.01 -4.20 -3.78
CA ASN A 31 8.97 -5.29 -3.64
C ASN A 31 8.40 -6.36 -2.71
N PRO A 32 8.55 -7.66 -3.03
CA PRO A 32 8.11 -8.73 -2.14
C PRO A 32 9.02 -8.84 -0.91
N GLY A 33 8.51 -9.46 0.15
CA GLY A 33 9.31 -9.82 1.32
C GLY A 33 9.52 -8.70 2.34
N ILE A 34 8.91 -7.52 2.13
CA ILE A 34 8.95 -6.42 3.12
C ILE A 34 8.03 -6.74 4.28
N ASP A 35 8.49 -6.49 5.51
CA ASP A 35 7.76 -6.78 6.73
C ASP A 35 6.49 -5.90 6.87
N PRO A 36 5.38 -6.46 7.38
CA PRO A 36 4.10 -5.73 7.44
C PRO A 36 4.13 -4.48 8.30
N HIS A 37 4.91 -4.48 9.38
CA HIS A 37 4.97 -3.34 10.29
C HIS A 37 5.61 -2.12 9.59
N SER A 38 6.76 -2.31 8.95
CA SER A 38 7.40 -1.27 8.14
C SER A 38 6.50 -0.81 6.99
N THR A 39 5.82 -1.73 6.32
CA THR A 39 4.87 -1.38 5.25
C THR A 39 3.73 -0.52 5.76
N LEU A 40 3.13 -0.85 6.92
CA LEU A 40 2.04 -0.07 7.52
C LEU A 40 2.47 1.34 7.92
N ILE A 41 3.72 1.52 8.39
CA ILE A 41 4.29 2.86 8.63
C ILE A 41 4.28 3.70 7.35
N HIS A 42 4.73 3.13 6.23
CA HIS A 42 4.79 3.85 4.95
C HIS A 42 3.40 4.12 4.37
N ILE A 43 2.45 3.18 4.51
CA ILE A 43 1.04 3.40 4.16
C ILE A 43 0.50 4.62 4.93
N SER A 44 0.70 4.66 6.25
CA SER A 44 0.26 5.78 7.08
C SER A 44 0.89 7.11 6.66
N MET A 45 2.19 7.10 6.36
CA MET A 45 2.90 8.28 5.85
C MET A 45 2.35 8.77 4.51
N PHE A 46 2.10 7.89 3.55
CA PHE A 46 1.53 8.26 2.25
C PHE A 46 0.10 8.78 2.38
N LEU A 47 -0.74 8.15 3.21
CA LEU A 47 -2.10 8.63 3.47
C LEU A 47 -2.11 10.00 4.15
N ARG A 48 -1.18 10.25 5.08
CA ARG A 48 -1.00 11.58 5.67
C ARG A 48 -0.58 12.61 4.62
N CYS A 49 0.39 12.27 3.77
CA CYS A 49 0.82 13.13 2.67
C CYS A 49 -0.34 13.48 1.73
N ALA A 50 -1.15 12.47 1.35
CA ALA A 50 -2.35 12.67 0.54
C ALA A 50 -3.36 13.61 1.22
N TYR A 51 -3.62 13.40 2.51
CA TYR A 51 -4.54 14.25 3.27
C TYR A 51 -4.07 15.71 3.32
N GLU A 52 -2.82 15.96 3.72
CA GLU A 52 -2.26 17.31 3.84
C GLU A 52 -2.22 18.03 2.48
N SER A 53 -1.80 17.33 1.41
CA SER A 53 -1.77 17.92 0.06
C SER A 53 -3.17 18.15 -0.51
N THR A 54 -4.17 17.34 -0.14
CA THR A 54 -5.57 17.62 -0.47
C THR A 54 -6.06 18.89 0.22
N GLN A 55 -5.77 19.06 1.51
CA GLN A 55 -6.15 20.28 2.25
C GLN A 55 -5.58 21.54 1.59
N LEU A 56 -4.32 21.50 1.18
CA LEU A 56 -3.69 22.61 0.46
C LEU A 56 -4.28 22.83 -0.93
N SER A 57 -4.82 21.79 -1.57
CA SER A 57 -5.52 21.91 -2.85
C SER A 57 -6.90 22.57 -2.75
N LEU A 58 -7.51 22.59 -1.55
CA LEU A 58 -8.79 23.26 -1.32
C LEU A 58 -8.67 24.79 -1.19
N THR A 59 -7.48 25.29 -0.85
CA THR A 59 -7.18 26.72 -0.76
C THR A 59 -5.92 27.01 -1.58
N PRO A 60 -6.02 27.05 -2.93
CA PRO A 60 -4.85 27.12 -3.79
C PRO A 60 -4.10 28.44 -3.64
N GLU A 61 -2.86 28.37 -3.21
CA GLU A 61 -1.90 29.47 -3.21
C GLU A 61 -0.96 29.39 -4.42
N PRO A 62 -0.29 30.48 -4.83
CA PRO A 62 0.75 30.41 -5.85
C PRO A 62 1.79 29.33 -5.53
N GLY A 63 2.03 28.42 -6.49
CA GLY A 63 2.97 27.30 -6.32
C GLY A 63 2.35 25.98 -5.84
N THR A 64 1.03 25.91 -5.64
CA THR A 64 0.34 24.70 -5.15
C THR A 64 -0.28 23.83 -6.25
N SER A 65 -0.09 24.18 -7.53
CA SER A 65 -0.73 23.50 -8.67
C SER A 65 -0.35 22.02 -8.83
N SER A 66 0.71 21.56 -8.18
CA SER A 66 1.16 20.16 -8.21
C SER A 66 0.52 19.29 -7.12
N PHE A 67 -0.16 19.87 -6.12
CA PHE A 67 -0.70 19.11 -5.00
C PHE A 67 -1.76 18.07 -5.36
N PRO A 68 -2.66 18.30 -6.35
CA PRO A 68 -3.57 17.24 -6.80
C PRO A 68 -2.83 16.01 -7.33
N TRP A 69 -1.74 16.21 -8.07
CA TRP A 69 -0.89 15.12 -8.57
C TRP A 69 -0.13 14.42 -7.43
N LEU A 70 0.38 15.19 -6.47
CA LEU A 70 1.02 14.64 -5.28
C LEU A 70 0.05 13.77 -4.48
N THR A 71 -1.18 14.25 -4.25
CA THR A 71 -2.24 13.49 -3.59
C THR A 71 -2.53 12.20 -4.35
N MET A 72 -2.73 12.27 -5.67
CA MET A 72 -3.00 11.09 -6.51
C MET A 72 -1.90 10.04 -6.35
N HIS A 73 -0.63 10.41 -6.52
CA HIS A 73 0.47 9.45 -6.43
C HIS A 73 0.69 8.90 -5.02
N ALA A 74 0.45 9.70 -3.98
CA ALA A 74 0.50 9.23 -2.60
C ALA A 74 -0.60 8.20 -2.32
N VAL A 75 -1.82 8.40 -2.82
CA VAL A 75 -2.92 7.42 -2.72
C VAL A 75 -2.60 6.15 -3.52
N GLU A 76 -2.08 6.27 -4.74
CA GLU A 76 -1.68 5.12 -5.55
C GLU A 76 -0.61 4.26 -4.86
N ALA A 77 0.41 4.89 -4.27
CA ALA A 77 1.45 4.19 -3.54
C ALA A 77 0.90 3.51 -2.27
N ALA A 78 0.08 4.23 -1.48
CA ALA A 78 -0.56 3.66 -0.30
C ALA A 78 -1.42 2.44 -0.65
N LYS A 79 -2.24 2.54 -1.70
CA LYS A 79 -3.06 1.43 -2.18
C LYS A 79 -2.21 0.27 -2.68
N GLY A 80 -1.14 0.53 -3.44
CA GLY A 80 -0.23 -0.51 -3.91
C GLY A 80 0.37 -1.32 -2.76
N LEU A 81 0.79 -0.65 -1.68
CA LEU A 81 1.30 -1.30 -0.47
C LEU A 81 0.23 -2.11 0.28
N VAL A 82 -1.00 -1.60 0.39
CA VAL A 82 -2.13 -2.34 0.99
C VAL A 82 -2.44 -3.59 0.18
N ASP A 83 -2.57 -3.47 -1.14
CA ASP A 83 -2.85 -4.61 -2.01
C ASP A 83 -1.72 -5.64 -1.92
N ALA A 84 -0.45 -5.21 -1.86
CA ALA A 84 0.69 -6.11 -1.69
C ALA A 84 0.67 -6.89 -0.37
N LEU A 85 0.18 -6.29 0.73
CA LEU A 85 0.01 -6.97 2.01
C LEU A 85 -1.16 -7.96 1.97
N ILE A 86 -2.27 -7.58 1.34
CA ILE A 86 -3.42 -8.46 1.14
C ILE A 86 -3.01 -9.68 0.31
N ASP A 87 -2.34 -9.47 -0.83
CA ASP A 87 -1.84 -10.54 -1.69
C ASP A 87 -0.87 -11.47 -0.92
N GLY A 88 -0.02 -10.89 -0.06
CA GLY A 88 0.88 -11.65 0.82
C GLY A 88 0.14 -12.53 1.82
N TYR A 89 -0.91 -11.98 2.43
CA TYR A 89 -1.78 -12.70 3.36
C TYR A 89 -2.54 -13.83 2.66
N GLU A 90 -3.18 -13.54 1.53
CA GLU A 90 -3.91 -14.53 0.72
C GLU A 90 -3.00 -15.63 0.17
N SER A 91 -1.77 -15.30 -0.21
CA SER A 91 -0.76 -16.29 -0.68
C SER A 91 -0.29 -17.23 0.43
N ARG A 92 -0.37 -16.82 1.69
CA ARG A 92 -0.07 -17.68 2.85
C ARG A 92 -1.28 -18.46 3.35
N ASP A 93 -2.48 -17.91 3.20
CA ASP A 93 -3.69 -18.44 3.81
C ASP A 93 -4.63 -19.18 2.84
N TRP A 94 -4.38 -19.18 1.52
CA TRP A 94 -5.11 -20.04 0.58
C TRP A 94 -4.56 -21.48 0.56
N GLN A 95 -4.82 -22.24 1.63
CA GLN A 95 -5.05 -23.68 1.52
C GLN A 95 -6.56 -23.89 1.37
N GLN A 96 -7.02 -23.97 0.11
CA GLN A 96 -8.38 -24.37 -0.22
C GLN A 96 -8.71 -25.69 0.51
N PRO A 97 -9.82 -25.80 1.26
CA PRO A 97 -10.24 -27.09 1.80
C PRO A 97 -10.44 -28.03 0.61
N THR A 98 -9.66 -29.11 0.55
CA THR A 98 -9.89 -30.17 -0.43
C THR A 98 -11.23 -30.80 -0.10
N ALA A 99 -12.20 -30.61 -1.01
CA ALA A 99 -13.51 -31.27 -0.97
C ALA A 99 -13.38 -32.74 -1.39
#